data_AF-A0A1V3PFU9-F1
#
_entry.id   AF-A0A1V3PFU9-F1
#
_cell.length_a   1.000
_cell.length_b   1.000
_cell.length_c   1.000
_cell.angle_alpha   90.00
_cell.angle_beta   90.00
_cell.angle_gamma   90.00
#
_symmetry.space_group_name_H-M   'P 1'
#
loop_
_entity.id
_entity.type
_entity.pdbx_description
1 polymer ?
#
loop_
_entity_poly.entity_id
_entity_poly.type
_entity_poly.pdbx_seq_one_letter_code
_entity_poly.pdbx_strand_id
1 'polypeptide(L)'
;MIGLLAMTALIAGCGKESGSTNVISFRSGSMVNGGITLRNDEVTLHVQSTPDAVINAAGDLSIDQRSTTVSAAQRALLQDYYHNVLAVNEHGILTGKAGAAIAGQAIKSVVKGIASGDTDSIDKDINAKSRKVTQEALKICRDLANIKTAQDSLAVQLAAFKPYAGIIKADNLTDCTSDSKN
;
A
#
# COMPACT_ATOMS: atom_id res chain seq x y z
N MET A 1 44.92 46.59 12.83
CA MET A 1 43.76 46.34 11.97
C MET A 1 43.16 45.02 12.39
N ILE A 2 42.04 45.12 13.09
CA ILE A 2 41.18 44.02 13.58
C ILE A 2 40.48 43.39 12.37
N GLY A 3 40.34 42.06 12.36
CA GLY A 3 39.65 41.37 11.28
C GLY A 3 39.50 39.86 11.48
N LEU A 4 38.99 39.46 12.63
CA LEU A 4 38.44 38.12 12.88
C LEU A 4 37.08 38.03 12.16
N LEU A 5 36.90 37.11 11.21
CA LEU A 5 35.57 36.74 10.71
C LEU A 5 35.53 35.23 10.45
N ALA A 6 35.13 34.51 11.48
CA ALA A 6 34.69 33.13 11.41
C ALA A 6 33.30 33.09 10.76
N MET A 7 33.18 32.44 9.61
CA MET A 7 31.88 32.05 9.06
C MET A 7 31.46 30.72 9.70
N THR A 8 30.54 30.81 10.65
CA THR A 8 29.81 29.70 11.24
C THR A 8 28.89 29.07 10.18
N ALA A 9 29.22 27.85 9.76
CA ALA A 9 28.31 27.00 9.01
C ALA A 9 27.23 26.45 9.96
N LEU A 10 26.03 27.01 9.91
CA LEU A 10 24.85 26.40 10.52
C LEU A 10 24.43 25.21 9.67
N ILE A 11 24.90 24.02 10.03
CA ILE A 11 24.29 22.77 9.57
C ILE A 11 22.97 22.64 10.33
N ALA A 12 21.88 23.08 9.70
CA ALA A 12 20.53 22.73 10.13
C ALA A 12 20.28 21.25 9.83
N GLY A 13 20.85 20.38 10.66
CA GLY A 13 20.53 18.96 10.66
C GLY A 13 19.12 18.77 11.24
N CYS A 14 18.18 18.36 10.39
CA CYS A 14 16.86 17.95 10.83
C CYS A 14 16.95 16.77 11.80
N GLY A 15 16.76 17.05 13.09
CA GLY A 15 15.86 16.35 13.99
C GLY A 15 15.89 14.82 14.10
N LYS A 16 16.42 14.39 15.25
CA LYS A 16 16.01 13.27 16.12
C LYS A 16 16.17 11.82 15.62
N GLU A 17 17.09 11.16 16.32
CA GLU A 17 17.19 9.72 16.50
C GLU A 17 15.86 9.11 16.99
N SER A 18 15.42 8.05 16.31
CA SER A 18 14.66 6.97 16.91
C SER A 18 15.22 5.68 16.33
N GLY A 19 15.95 4.95 17.17
CA GLY A 19 16.41 3.60 16.85
C GLY A 19 15.20 2.73 16.51
N SER A 20 15.03 2.44 15.23
CA SER A 20 14.17 1.38 14.75
C SER A 20 15.09 0.34 14.12
N THR A 21 15.26 -0.78 14.80
CA THR A 21 15.77 -2.00 14.18
C THR A 21 14.98 -2.20 12.90
N ASN A 22 15.64 -2.16 11.74
CA ASN A 22 15.04 -2.32 10.41
C ASN A 22 14.58 -3.77 10.21
N VAL A 23 13.61 -4.24 11.01
CA VAL A 23 12.73 -5.30 10.57
C VAL A 23 11.66 -4.61 9.75
N ILE A 24 11.73 -4.74 8.43
CA ILE A 24 10.64 -4.37 7.55
C ILE A 24 9.49 -5.30 7.96
N SER A 25 8.56 -4.81 8.80
CA SER A 25 7.37 -5.57 9.15
C SER A 25 6.52 -5.67 7.90
N PHE A 26 6.61 -6.80 7.22
CA PHE A 26 5.83 -7.12 6.02
C PHE A 26 4.32 -7.21 6.29
N ARG A 27 3.89 -7.09 7.56
CA ARG A 27 2.48 -7.11 7.98
C ARG A 27 1.92 -5.72 8.22
N SER A 28 2.70 -4.68 7.89
CA SER A 28 2.29 -3.29 8.02
C SER A 28 2.06 -2.69 6.63
N GLY A 29 0.92 -2.04 6.45
CA GLY A 29 0.53 -1.40 5.19
C GLY A 29 -0.21 -0.09 5.44
N SER A 30 -0.09 0.85 4.51
CA SER A 30 -0.92 2.05 4.47
C SER A 30 -1.34 2.29 3.02
N MET A 31 -2.63 2.53 2.82
CA MET A 31 -3.21 2.80 1.50
C MET A 31 -4.20 3.95 1.62
N VAL A 32 -4.52 4.57 0.47
CA VAL A 32 -5.47 5.71 0.40
C VAL A 32 -5.06 6.86 1.33
N ASN A 33 -3.80 7.30 1.26
CA ASN A 33 -3.26 8.39 2.10
C ASN A 33 -3.51 8.17 3.61
N GLY A 34 -3.38 6.92 4.08
CA GLY A 34 -3.59 6.55 5.47
C GLY A 34 -5.05 6.31 5.87
N GLY A 35 -6.00 6.43 4.95
CA GLY A 35 -7.40 6.10 5.22
C GLY A 35 -7.63 4.63 5.57
N ILE A 36 -6.73 3.74 5.14
CA ILE A 36 -6.70 2.34 5.56
C ILE A 36 -5.26 2.00 5.96
N THR A 37 -5.10 1.43 7.15
CA THR A 37 -3.82 0.90 7.60
C THR A 37 -3.98 -0.54 8.06
N LEU A 38 -2.97 -1.36 7.78
CA LEU A 38 -2.87 -2.73 8.28
C LEU A 38 -1.72 -2.75 9.29
N ARG A 39 -1.98 -3.20 10.52
CA ARG A 39 -0.95 -3.39 11.56
C ARG A 39 -1.38 -4.52 12.49
N ASN A 40 -0.45 -5.41 12.85
CA ASN A 40 -0.71 -6.49 13.82
C ASN A 40 -1.98 -7.31 13.51
N ASP A 41 -2.24 -7.59 12.23
CA ASP A 41 -3.44 -8.32 11.76
C ASP A 41 -4.77 -7.60 12.00
N GLU A 42 -4.72 -6.29 12.18
CA GLU A 42 -5.89 -5.42 12.28
C GLU A 42 -5.88 -4.42 11.14
N VAL A 43 -7.05 -4.24 10.53
CA VAL A 43 -7.30 -3.19 9.54
C VAL A 43 -7.94 -2.02 10.25
N THR A 44 -7.23 -0.90 10.32
CA THR A 44 -7.73 0.37 10.87
C THR A 44 -8.20 1.28 9.74
N LEU A 45 -9.42 1.77 9.87
CA LEU A 45 -10.04 2.74 8.96
C LEU A 45 -10.00 4.10 9.62
N HIS A 46 -9.43 5.07 8.91
CA HIS A 46 -9.30 6.44 9.37
C HIS A 46 -10.07 7.38 8.43
N VAL A 47 -11.00 8.14 9.01
CA VAL A 47 -11.71 9.22 8.31
C VAL A 47 -11.64 10.46 9.19
N GLN A 48 -11.30 11.60 8.59
CA GLN A 48 -11.18 12.85 9.32
C GLN A 48 -12.48 13.16 10.09
N SER A 49 -12.33 13.57 11.36
CA SER A 49 -13.45 13.90 12.25
C SER A 49 -14.41 12.73 12.54
N THR A 50 -13.98 11.49 12.30
CA THR A 50 -14.68 10.25 12.67
C THR A 50 -13.75 9.43 13.57
N PRO A 51 -14.26 8.76 14.62
CA PRO A 51 -13.44 7.82 15.38
C PRO A 51 -12.84 6.74 14.49
N ASP A 52 -11.71 6.17 14.87
CA ASP A 52 -11.13 5.06 14.13
C ASP A 52 -12.02 3.82 14.25
N ALA A 53 -12.18 3.10 13.14
CA ALA A 53 -12.73 1.76 13.13
C ALA A 53 -11.62 0.73 12.96
N VAL A 54 -11.75 -0.41 13.64
CA VAL A 54 -10.82 -1.53 13.53
C VAL A 54 -11.60 -2.79 13.16
N ILE A 55 -11.12 -3.47 12.12
CA ILE A 55 -11.62 -4.77 11.65
C ILE A 55 -10.53 -5.81 11.90
N ASN A 56 -10.85 -6.87 12.63
CA ASN A 56 -9.93 -7.99 12.83
C ASN A 56 -10.17 -9.10 11.79
N ALA A 57 -9.29 -10.11 11.78
CA ALA A 57 -9.40 -11.27 10.87
C ALA A 57 -10.69 -12.09 11.04
N ALA A 58 -11.35 -12.04 12.21
CA ALA A 58 -12.61 -12.72 12.45
C ALA A 58 -13.83 -11.97 11.88
N GLY A 59 -13.64 -10.74 11.38
CA GLY A 59 -14.71 -9.86 10.92
C GLY A 59 -15.49 -9.21 12.07
N ASP A 60 -14.89 -9.09 13.24
CA ASP A 60 -15.43 -8.21 14.28
C ASP A 60 -15.05 -6.77 13.99
N LEU A 61 -15.99 -5.87 14.26
CA LEU A 61 -15.81 -4.43 14.10
C LEU A 61 -15.75 -3.79 15.49
N SER A 62 -14.76 -2.95 15.70
CA SER A 62 -14.76 -2.00 16.82
C SER A 62 -14.64 -0.57 16.31
N ILE A 63 -15.29 0.36 16.99
CA ILE A 63 -15.25 1.80 16.69
C ILE A 63 -14.95 2.50 18.01
N ASP A 64 -13.96 3.38 18.02
CA ASP A 64 -13.51 4.03 19.26
C ASP A 64 -13.18 3.00 20.36
N GLN A 65 -12.50 1.91 19.96
CA GLN A 65 -12.13 0.76 20.81
C GLN A 65 -13.33 0.01 21.43
N ARG A 66 -14.57 0.26 20.97
CA ARG A 66 -15.77 -0.42 21.45
C ARG A 66 -16.30 -1.39 20.39
N SER A 67 -16.52 -2.63 20.81
CA SER A 67 -17.08 -3.67 19.93
C SER A 67 -18.48 -3.28 19.43
N THR A 68 -18.69 -3.45 18.13
CA THR A 68 -19.96 -3.21 17.44
C THR A 68 -20.62 -4.54 17.14
N THR A 69 -21.88 -4.71 17.53
CA THR A 69 -22.66 -5.90 17.20
C THR A 69 -22.87 -6.00 15.70
N VAL A 70 -22.49 -7.14 15.11
CA VAL A 70 -22.66 -7.42 13.69
C VAL A 70 -23.42 -8.73 13.48
N SER A 71 -24.24 -8.78 12.43
CA SER A 71 -24.90 -10.01 11.97
C SER A 71 -23.92 -10.92 11.24
N ALA A 72 -24.31 -12.18 10.99
CA ALA A 72 -23.48 -13.10 10.21
C ALA A 72 -23.18 -12.59 8.80
N ALA A 73 -24.16 -11.97 8.14
CA ALA A 73 -23.98 -11.39 6.80
C ALA A 73 -23.03 -10.18 6.83
N GLN A 74 -23.15 -9.31 7.85
CA GLN A 74 -22.25 -8.17 8.02
C GLN A 74 -20.82 -8.64 8.34
N ARG A 75 -20.66 -9.68 9.18
CA ARG A 75 -19.37 -10.27 9.50
C ARG A 75 -18.67 -10.83 8.26
N ALA A 76 -19.39 -11.53 7.39
CA ALA A 76 -18.83 -12.03 6.13
C ALA A 76 -18.29 -10.88 5.27
N LEU A 77 -19.03 -9.77 5.15
CA LEU A 77 -18.56 -8.59 4.41
C LEU A 77 -17.32 -7.92 5.06
N LEU A 78 -17.24 -7.91 6.39
CA LEU A 78 -16.07 -7.40 7.10
C LEU A 78 -14.84 -8.30 6.88
N GLN A 79 -15.03 -9.62 6.85
CA GLN A 79 -13.98 -10.58 6.50
C GLN A 79 -13.52 -10.37 5.05
N ASP A 80 -14.44 -10.22 4.11
CA ASP A 80 -14.11 -9.92 2.71
C ASP A 80 -13.30 -8.62 2.61
N TYR A 81 -13.74 -7.56 3.28
CA TYR A 81 -13.00 -6.30 3.34
C TYR A 81 -11.58 -6.52 3.86
N TYR A 82 -11.45 -7.21 5.00
CA TYR A 82 -10.18 -7.52 5.64
C TYR A 82 -9.23 -8.30 4.73
N HIS A 83 -9.71 -9.38 4.11
CA HIS A 83 -8.90 -10.24 3.25
C HIS A 83 -8.42 -9.52 2.00
N ASN A 84 -9.26 -8.66 1.40
CA ASN A 84 -8.82 -7.90 0.23
C ASN A 84 -7.81 -6.80 0.60
N VAL A 85 -7.90 -6.17 1.79
CA VAL A 85 -6.84 -5.25 2.27
C VAL A 85 -5.50 -5.99 2.45
N LEU A 86 -5.55 -7.20 3.01
CA LEU A 86 -4.36 -8.05 3.14
C LEU A 86 -3.78 -8.42 1.76
N ALA A 87 -4.64 -8.78 0.80
CA ALA A 87 -4.22 -9.11 -0.56
C ALA A 87 -3.55 -7.91 -1.27
N VAL A 88 -4.10 -6.69 -1.12
CA VAL A 88 -3.45 -5.47 -1.62
C VAL A 88 -2.04 -5.30 -1.03
N ASN A 89 -1.89 -5.52 0.28
CA ASN A 89 -0.60 -5.42 0.93
C ASN A 89 0.40 -6.46 0.41
N GLU A 90 -0.02 -7.73 0.30
CA GLU A 90 0.82 -8.83 -0.18
C GLU A 90 1.23 -8.64 -1.65
N HIS A 91 0.26 -8.43 -2.54
CA HIS A 91 0.53 -8.18 -3.95
C HIS A 91 1.34 -6.89 -4.16
N GLY A 92 1.15 -5.87 -3.31
CA GLY A 92 1.97 -4.65 -3.28
C GLY A 92 3.44 -4.93 -2.98
N ILE A 93 3.72 -5.77 -1.96
CA ILE A 93 5.09 -6.20 -1.61
C ILE A 93 5.72 -6.98 -2.77
N LEU A 94 4.97 -7.92 -3.36
CA LEU A 94 5.46 -8.73 -4.49
C LEU A 94 5.78 -7.86 -5.71
N THR A 95 4.89 -6.92 -6.05
CA THR A 95 5.08 -5.96 -7.15
C THR A 95 6.29 -5.06 -6.89
N GLY A 96 6.42 -4.52 -5.68
CA GLY A 96 7.56 -3.68 -5.29
C GLY A 96 8.90 -4.42 -5.37
N LYS A 97 8.95 -5.67 -4.89
CA LYS A 97 10.13 -6.53 -4.99
C LYS A 97 10.51 -6.80 -6.46
N ALA A 98 9.53 -7.09 -7.30
CA ALA A 98 9.75 -7.31 -8.73
C ALA A 98 10.25 -6.04 -9.44
N GLY A 99 9.68 -4.87 -9.13
CA GLY A 99 10.14 -3.58 -9.65
C GLY A 99 11.59 -3.25 -9.25
N ALA A 100 11.93 -3.44 -7.97
CA ALA A 100 13.31 -3.25 -7.49
C ALA A 100 14.31 -4.20 -8.18
N ALA A 101 13.91 -5.45 -8.44
CA ALA A 101 14.74 -6.40 -9.17
C ALA A 101 15.00 -5.95 -10.62
N ILE A 102 14.00 -5.38 -11.31
CA ILE A 102 14.17 -4.82 -12.66
C ILE A 102 15.14 -3.63 -12.64
N ALA A 103 14.94 -2.67 -11.73
CA ALA A 103 15.80 -1.49 -11.60
C ALA A 103 17.26 -1.86 -11.29
N GLY A 104 17.47 -2.81 -10.38
CA GLY A 104 18.80 -3.32 -10.06
C GLY A 104 19.46 -4.03 -11.25
N GLN A 105 18.68 -4.70 -12.10
CA GLN A 105 19.19 -5.29 -13.33
C GLN A 105 19.55 -4.23 -14.37
N ALA A 106 18.73 -3.20 -14.55
CA ALA A 106 19.05 -2.10 -15.47
C ALA A 106 20.41 -1.44 -15.13
N ILE A 107 20.68 -1.17 -13.84
CA ILE A 107 21.98 -0.63 -13.40
C ILE A 107 23.13 -1.59 -13.75
N LYS A 108 22.97 -2.89 -13.46
CA LYS A 108 23.98 -3.90 -13.81
C LYS A 108 24.21 -3.98 -15.33
N SER A 109 23.16 -3.82 -16.12
CA SER A 109 23.22 -3.84 -17.57
C SER A 109 23.93 -2.63 -18.15
N VAL A 110 23.79 -1.44 -17.56
CA VAL A 110 24.58 -0.26 -17.96
C VAL A 110 26.08 -0.50 -17.72
N VAL A 111 26.44 -1.03 -16.54
CA VAL A 111 27.83 -1.37 -16.21
C VAL A 111 28.38 -2.46 -17.14
N LYS A 112 27.59 -3.52 -17.39
CA LYS A 112 27.97 -4.61 -18.28
C LYS A 112 28.03 -4.18 -19.75
N GLY A 113 27.15 -3.29 -20.20
CA GLY A 113 27.12 -2.77 -21.56
C GLY A 113 28.37 -1.97 -21.91
N ILE A 114 28.85 -1.15 -20.96
CA ILE A 114 30.14 -0.46 -21.07
C ILE A 114 31.31 -1.47 -21.14
N ALA A 115 31.20 -2.59 -20.42
CA ALA A 115 32.29 -3.56 -20.30
C ALA A 115 32.33 -4.66 -21.39
N SER A 116 31.20 -5.03 -22.00
CA SER A 116 31.09 -6.27 -22.80
C SER A 116 30.36 -6.17 -24.14
N GLY A 117 29.65 -5.06 -24.45
CA GLY A 117 28.98 -4.86 -25.74
C GLY A 117 27.80 -5.80 -26.06
N ASP A 118 27.35 -6.64 -25.12
CA ASP A 118 26.34 -7.68 -25.33
C ASP A 118 25.00 -7.31 -24.65
N THR A 119 24.08 -6.74 -25.43
CA THR A 119 22.80 -6.15 -24.97
C THR A 119 21.57 -7.04 -25.17
N ASP A 120 21.58 -7.96 -26.13
CA ASP A 120 20.36 -8.65 -26.60
C ASP A 120 19.79 -9.67 -25.61
N SER A 121 20.64 -10.30 -24.80
CA SER A 121 20.21 -11.25 -23.75
C SER A 121 19.57 -10.55 -22.54
N ILE A 122 19.90 -9.28 -22.33
CA ILE A 122 19.42 -8.47 -21.21
C ILE A 122 17.97 -8.03 -21.43
N ASP A 123 17.63 -7.65 -22.67
CA ASP A 123 16.32 -7.10 -23.01
C ASP A 123 15.20 -8.14 -22.86
N LYS A 124 15.46 -9.42 -23.16
CA LYS A 124 14.47 -10.50 -23.01
C LYS A 124 14.12 -10.76 -21.54
N ASP A 125 15.11 -10.74 -20.66
CA ASP A 125 14.95 -10.95 -19.22
C ASP A 125 14.21 -9.80 -18.54
N ILE A 126 14.51 -8.56 -18.94
CA ILE A 126 13.80 -7.37 -18.46
C ILE A 126 12.34 -7.42 -18.89
N ASN A 127 12.05 -7.70 -20.16
CA ASN A 127 10.68 -7.80 -20.67
C ASN A 127 9.83 -8.87 -19.96
N ALA A 128 10.41 -10.05 -19.66
CA ALA A 128 9.71 -11.09 -18.93
C ALA A 128 9.37 -10.67 -17.49
N LYS A 129 10.25 -9.92 -16.82
CA LYS A 129 10.02 -9.41 -15.46
C LYS A 129 9.03 -8.27 -15.44
N SER A 130 9.07 -7.37 -16.42
CA SER A 130 8.08 -6.30 -16.57
C SER A 130 6.67 -6.88 -16.73
N ARG A 131 6.48 -7.94 -17.53
CA ARG A 131 5.18 -8.63 -17.63
C ARG A 131 4.68 -9.18 -16.28
N LYS A 132 5.57 -9.73 -15.45
CA LYS A 132 5.20 -10.19 -14.10
C LYS A 132 4.77 -9.03 -13.21
N VAL A 133 5.48 -7.90 -13.25
CA VAL A 133 5.10 -6.68 -12.52
C VAL A 133 3.69 -6.22 -12.92
N THR A 134 3.40 -6.16 -14.23
CA THR A 134 2.07 -5.80 -14.73
C THR A 134 1.00 -6.78 -14.25
N GLN A 135 1.26 -8.08 -14.29
CA GLN A 135 0.30 -9.09 -13.83
C GLN A 135 -0.03 -8.95 -12.34
N GLU A 136 0.97 -8.72 -11.48
CA GLU A 136 0.76 -8.49 -10.05
C GLU A 136 0.03 -7.16 -9.79
N ALA A 137 0.34 -6.09 -10.54
CA ALA A 137 -0.39 -4.83 -10.46
C ALA A 137 -1.88 -4.99 -10.80
N LEU A 138 -2.22 -5.81 -11.80
CA LEU A 138 -3.62 -6.13 -12.12
C LEU A 138 -4.32 -6.90 -10.99
N LYS A 139 -3.60 -7.66 -10.16
CA LYS A 139 -4.20 -8.30 -8.97
C LYS A 139 -4.57 -7.25 -7.93
N ILE A 140 -3.64 -6.33 -7.63
CA ILE A 140 -3.88 -5.20 -6.71
C ILE A 140 -5.14 -4.43 -7.12
N CYS A 141 -5.32 -4.18 -8.42
CA CYS A 141 -6.50 -3.52 -8.95
C CYS A 141 -7.80 -4.27 -8.68
N ARG A 142 -7.80 -5.60 -8.82
CA ARG A 142 -8.96 -6.43 -8.48
C ARG A 142 -9.24 -6.41 -6.99
N ASP A 143 -8.20 -6.50 -6.17
CA ASP A 143 -8.36 -6.47 -4.71
C ASP A 143 -8.94 -5.12 -4.25
N LEU A 144 -8.46 -4.00 -4.80
CA LEU A 144 -9.02 -2.66 -4.54
C LEU A 144 -10.51 -2.56 -4.94
N ALA A 145 -10.87 -3.13 -6.09
CA ALA A 145 -12.27 -3.17 -6.52
C ALA A 145 -13.14 -3.99 -5.56
N ASN A 146 -12.64 -5.13 -5.09
CA ASN A 146 -13.33 -5.96 -4.12
C ASN A 146 -13.48 -5.28 -2.75
N ILE A 147 -12.45 -4.55 -2.27
CA ILE A 147 -12.56 -3.71 -1.06
C ILE A 147 -13.70 -2.72 -1.24
N LYS A 148 -13.76 -2.05 -2.39
CA LYS A 148 -14.83 -1.09 -2.68
C LYS A 148 -16.21 -1.75 -2.66
N THR A 149 -16.37 -2.92 -3.27
CA THR A 149 -17.64 -3.65 -3.24
C THR A 149 -18.07 -4.02 -1.82
N ALA A 150 -17.16 -4.53 -1.00
CA ALA A 150 -17.43 -4.82 0.41
C ALA A 150 -17.78 -3.54 1.18
N GLN A 151 -17.04 -2.45 0.95
CA GLN A 151 -17.26 -1.13 1.56
C GLN A 151 -18.66 -0.60 1.25
N ASP A 152 -19.07 -0.62 -0.01
CA ASP A 152 -20.38 -0.12 -0.47
C ASP A 152 -21.51 -0.98 0.12
N SER A 153 -21.33 -2.30 0.17
CA SER A 153 -22.30 -3.22 0.78
C SER A 153 -22.43 -3.02 2.30
N LEU A 154 -21.31 -2.82 3.00
CA LEU A 154 -21.29 -2.51 4.43
C LEU A 154 -21.97 -1.17 4.73
N ALA A 155 -21.76 -0.15 3.90
CA ALA A 155 -22.41 1.15 4.05
C ALA A 155 -23.95 1.07 3.98
N VAL A 156 -24.48 0.13 3.19
CA VAL A 156 -25.92 -0.14 3.09
C VAL A 156 -26.41 -0.94 4.29
N GLN A 157 -25.68 -1.99 4.68
CA GLN A 157 -26.17 -3.00 5.63
C GLN A 157 -25.81 -2.72 7.10
N LEU A 158 -24.79 -1.92 7.37
CA LEU A 158 -24.27 -1.65 8.71
C LEU A 158 -24.20 -0.14 8.95
N ALA A 159 -25.18 0.39 9.69
CA ALA A 159 -25.29 1.83 9.94
C ALA A 159 -24.02 2.44 10.56
N ALA A 160 -23.39 1.70 11.48
CA ALA A 160 -22.14 2.11 12.13
C ALA A 160 -20.95 2.25 11.15
N PHE A 161 -21.02 1.59 9.98
CA PHE A 161 -19.97 1.63 8.96
C PHE A 161 -20.11 2.80 7.97
N LYS A 162 -21.28 3.45 7.91
CA LYS A 162 -21.56 4.53 6.94
C LYS A 162 -20.50 5.64 6.88
N PRO A 163 -19.91 6.11 8.00
CA PRO A 163 -18.87 7.13 7.95
C PRO A 163 -17.62 6.74 7.14
N TYR A 164 -17.34 5.43 7.02
CA TYR A 164 -16.16 4.88 6.34
C TYR A 164 -16.42 4.52 4.87
N ALA A 165 -17.64 4.72 4.37
CA ALA A 165 -18.07 4.35 3.02
C ALA A 165 -17.38 5.13 1.88
N GLY A 166 -16.66 6.20 2.23
CA GLY A 166 -15.99 7.08 1.27
C GLY A 166 -14.48 6.95 1.25
N ILE A 167 -13.90 5.93 1.91
CA ILE A 167 -12.45 5.73 1.92
C ILE A 167 -11.98 5.32 0.53
N ILE A 168 -12.43 4.17 0.02
CA ILE A 168 -12.20 3.80 -1.38
C ILE A 168 -13.27 4.44 -2.26
N LYS A 169 -12.86 5.38 -3.09
CA LYS A 169 -13.69 6.05 -4.09
C LYS A 169 -13.45 5.43 -5.47
N ALA A 170 -14.34 5.72 -6.40
CA ALA A 170 -14.20 5.24 -7.78
C ALA A 170 -12.96 5.82 -8.48
N ASP A 171 -12.55 7.04 -8.11
CA ASP A 171 -11.35 7.70 -8.64
C ASP A 171 -10.06 6.92 -8.30
N ASN A 172 -10.01 6.26 -7.13
CA ASN A 172 -8.90 5.39 -6.72
C ASN A 172 -8.74 4.15 -7.61
N LEU A 173 -9.71 3.85 -8.48
CA LEU A 173 -9.67 2.74 -9.42
C LEU A 173 -9.43 3.20 -10.87
N THR A 174 -9.31 4.50 -11.13
CA THR A 174 -9.18 5.04 -12.50
C THR A 174 -7.93 4.52 -13.19
N ASP A 175 -6.80 4.52 -12.47
CA ASP A 175 -5.51 4.06 -12.98
C ASP A 175 -5.54 2.55 -13.30
N CYS A 176 -6.41 1.79 -12.63
CA CYS A 176 -6.60 0.37 -12.87
C CYS A 176 -7.37 0.03 -14.16
N THR A 177 -8.02 1.03 -14.78
CA THR A 177 -8.85 0.84 -15.99
C THR A 177 -8.18 1.40 -17.26
N SER A 178 -7.04 2.07 -17.10
CA SER A 178 -6.37 2.80 -18.19
C SER A 178 -5.50 1.90 -19.08
N ASP A 179 -5.03 0.75 -18.57
CA ASP A 179 -4.15 -0.18 -19.29
C ASP A 179 -4.90 -1.29 -20.06
N SER A 180 -6.23 -1.31 -20.03
CA SER A 180 -7.06 -2.23 -20.83
C SER A 180 -7.42 -1.72 -22.23
N LYS A 181 -6.89 -0.56 -22.65
CA LYS A 181 -6.98 -0.09 -24.04
C LYS A 181 -5.68 -0.40 -24.78
N ASN A 182 -5.57 -1.62 -25.26
CA ASN A 182 -4.71 -1.95 -26.40
C ASN A 182 -5.61 -2.35 -27.57
#